data_AF-A0A318JRX2-F1
#
_entry.id   AF-A0A318JRX2-F1
#
_cell.length_a   1.000
_cell.length_b   1.000
_cell.length_c   1.000
_cell.angle_alpha   90.00
_cell.angle_beta   90.00
_cell.angle_gamma   90.00
#
_symmetry.space_group_name_H-M   'P 1'
#
loop_
_entity.id
_entity.type
_entity.pdbx_description
1 polymer ?
#
loop_
_entity_poly.entity_id
_entity_poly.type
_entity_poly.pdbx_seq_one_letter_code
_entity_poly.pdbx_strand_id
1 'polypeptide(L)' 'MGITEYAPGDVVQFPDGPFSGICAVVQEVDARTAKLRIVFSEGTAHREGGVLRERRHSLTVGYDEVELVQVATNGG' A
#
# COMPACT_ATOMS: atom_id res chain seq x y z
N MET A 1 -13.97 -17.72 -4.10
CA MET A 1 -12.95 -16.66 -3.98
C MET A 1 -13.43 -15.73 -2.90
N GLY A 2 -12.73 -15.70 -1.76
CA GLY A 2 -13.14 -14.93 -0.59
C GLY A 2 -13.14 -13.45 -0.94
N ILE A 3 -14.13 -12.73 -0.43
CA ILE A 3 -14.16 -11.27 -0.49
C ILE A 3 -12.96 -10.82 0.33
N THR A 4 -11.91 -10.33 -0.32
CA THR A 4 -10.75 -9.77 0.38
C THR A 4 -11.23 -8.47 1.03
N GLU A 5 -11.53 -8.54 2.32
CA GLU A 5 -11.86 -7.36 3.11
C GLU A 5 -10.56 -6.63 3.44
N TYR A 6 -10.26 -5.59 2.69
CA TYR A 6 -9.14 -4.70 3.00
C TYR A 6 -9.45 -3.90 4.27
N ALA A 7 -8.42 -3.67 5.07
CA ALA A 7 -8.44 -2.83 6.26
C ALA A 7 -7.25 -1.85 6.28
N PRO A 8 -7.39 -0.69 6.95
CA PRO A 8 -6.25 0.16 7.25
C PRO A 8 -5.12 -0.64 7.94
N GLY A 9 -3.89 -0.49 7.44
CA GLY A 9 -2.70 -1.20 7.87
C GLY A 9 -2.34 -2.42 7.04
N ASP A 10 -3.25 -2.90 6.17
CA ASP A 10 -2.94 -4.00 5.27
C ASP A 10 -1.85 -3.60 4.28
N VAL A 11 -1.02 -4.57 3.89
CA VAL A 11 -0.01 -4.40 2.84
C VAL A 11 -0.53 -5.02 1.56
N VAL A 12 -0.56 -4.22 0.51
CA VAL A 12 -0.95 -4.62 -0.84
C VAL A 12 0.21 -4.41 -1.81
N GLN A 13 0.17 -5.12 -2.93
CA GLN A 13 1.10 -4.92 -4.04
C GLN A 13 0.35 -4.76 -5.35
N PHE A 14 0.98 -4.09 -6.32
CA PHE A 14 0.51 -4.11 -7.70
C PHE A 14 1.10 -5.36 -8.40
N PRO A 15 0.26 -6.27 -8.94
CA PRO A 15 0.77 -7.43 -9.68
C PRO A 15 1.40 -7.01 -11.02
N ASP A 16 0.81 -6.02 -11.69
CA ASP A 16 1.18 -5.59 -13.04
C ASP A 16 1.23 -4.05 -13.16
N GLY A 17 1.79 -3.57 -14.28
CA GLY A 17 1.84 -2.15 -14.62
C GLY A 17 3.07 -1.41 -14.08
N PRO A 18 3.10 -0.07 -14.18
CA PRO A 18 4.29 0.74 -13.89
C PRO A 18 4.71 0.73 -12.41
N PHE A 19 3.79 0.34 -11.53
CA PHE A 19 4.02 0.21 -10.09
C PHE A 19 4.17 -1.25 -9.63
N SER A 20 4.27 -2.20 -10.59
CA SER A 20 4.43 -3.63 -10.29
C SER A 20 5.63 -3.86 -9.36
N GLY A 21 5.42 -4.70 -8.34
CA GLY A 21 6.44 -5.03 -7.33
C GLY A 21 6.61 -4.01 -6.21
N ILE A 22 5.86 -2.91 -6.19
CA ILE A 22 5.82 -1.97 -5.06
C ILE A 22 4.82 -2.46 -4.02
N CYS A 23 5.28 -2.58 -2.77
CA CYS A 23 4.41 -2.76 -1.62
C CYS A 23 3.90 -1.41 -1.10
N ALA A 24 2.62 -1.33 -0.82
CA ALA A 24 1.97 -0.16 -0.26
C ALA A 24 1.09 -0.54 0.92
N VAL A 25 0.94 0.38 1.87
CA VAL A 25 0.10 0.20 3.06
C VAL A 25 -1.24 0.88 2.82
N VAL A 26 -2.34 0.16 3.06
CA VAL A 26 -3.69 0.71 3.05
C VAL A 26 -3.84 1.69 4.21
N GLN A 27 -4.20 2.93 3.91
CA GLN A 27 -4.52 3.97 4.89
C GLN A 27 -6.03 4.08 5.11
N GLU A 28 -6.81 4.06 4.03
CA GLU A 28 -8.26 4.23 4.09
C GLU A 28 -8.92 3.29 3.08
N VAL A 29 -10.12 2.82 3.43
CA VAL A 29 -10.91 1.89 2.64
C VAL A 29 -12.26 2.54 2.34
N ASP A 30 -12.55 2.77 1.07
CA ASP A 30 -13.87 3.19 0.60
C ASP A 30 -14.59 2.00 -0.05
N ALA A 31 -15.32 1.26 0.78
CA ALA A 31 -16.13 0.13 0.34
C ALA A 31 -17.31 0.53 -0.56
N ARG A 32 -17.73 1.81 -0.56
CA ARG A 32 -18.84 2.27 -1.41
C ARG A 32 -18.41 2.41 -2.87
N THR A 33 -17.17 2.86 -3.08
CA THR A 33 -16.62 3.04 -4.43
C THR A 33 -15.60 1.97 -4.83
N ALA A 34 -15.37 0.98 -3.97
CA ALA A 34 -14.36 -0.07 -4.13
C ALA A 34 -12.96 0.51 -4.39
N LYS A 35 -12.58 1.50 -3.58
CA LYS A 35 -11.28 2.19 -3.67
C LYS A 35 -10.51 2.14 -2.36
N LEU A 36 -9.18 2.08 -2.48
CA LEU A 36 -8.24 2.13 -1.38
C LEU A 36 -7.39 3.37 -1.51
N ARG A 37 -7.15 4.06 -0.39
CA ARG A 37 -6.06 5.01 -0.31
C ARG A 37 -4.85 4.27 0.25
N ILE A 38 -3.78 4.24 -0.51
CA ILE A 38 -2.55 3.55 -0.14
C ILE A 38 -1.39 4.54 -0.03
N VAL A 39 -0.40 4.19 0.79
CA VAL A 39 0.85 4.92 0.90
C VAL A 39 2.04 3.99 0.71
N PHE A 40 3.03 4.43 -0.04
CA PHE A 40 4.28 3.71 -0.25
C PHE A 40 5.44 4.70 -0.27
N SER A 41 6.63 4.22 0.08
CA SER A 41 7.86 5.00 0.00
C SER A 41 8.64 4.56 -1.23
N GLU A 42 9.06 5.50 -2.07
CA GLU A 42 9.94 5.25 -3.22
C GLU A 42 11.39 5.62 -2.85
N GLY A 43 12.33 4.77 -3.29
CA GLY A 43 13.78 4.97 -3.17
C GLY A 43 14.44 4.08 -2.12
N THR A 44 15.71 3.71 -2.36
CA THR A 44 16.59 3.26 -1.29
C THR A 44 16.74 4.43 -0.33
N ALA A 45 16.52 4.22 0.97
CA ALA A 45 16.74 5.26 1.96
C ALA A 45 18.20 5.72 1.89
N HIS A 46 18.46 6.77 1.13
CA HIS A 46 19.82 7.19 0.83
C HIS A 46 20.32 7.98 2.02
N ARG A 47 21.29 7.43 2.74
CA ARG A 47 21.91 8.09 3.89
C ARG A 47 22.94 9.10 3.38
N GLU A 48 22.48 10.27 2.94
CA GLU A 48 23.36 11.44 2.81
C GLU A 48 23.39 12.20 4.14
N GLY A 49 24.58 12.36 4.72
CA GLY A 49 24.78 13.17 5.93
C GLY A 49 24.04 12.67 7.20
N GLY A 50 23.53 11.44 7.21
CA GLY A 50 22.82 10.87 8.36
C GLY A 50 21.29 11.07 8.35
N VAL A 51 20.71 11.65 7.31
CA VAL A 51 19.26 11.83 7.18
C VAL A 51 18.67 10.76 6.26
N LEU A 52 17.78 9.91 6.78
CA LEU A 52 16.96 9.01 5.97
C LEU A 52 15.85 9.85 5.30
N ARG A 53 16.00 10.16 4.01
CA ARG A 53 14.97 10.88 3.27
C ARG A 53 14.19 9.87 2.43
N GLU A 54 13.06 9.41 2.96
CA GLU A 54 12.09 8.64 2.18
C GLU A 54 11.18 9.59 1.40
N ARG A 55 10.90 9.28 0.13
CA ARG A 55 9.86 9.98 -0.62
C ARG A 55 8.56 9.19 -0.44
N ARG A 56 7.69 9.67 0.45
CA ARG A 56 6.39 9.03 0.69
C ARG A 56 5.37 9.52 -0.33
N HIS A 57 4.72 8.58 -1.00
CA HIS A 57 3.67 8.79 -1.98
C HIS A 57 2.32 8.30 -1.44
N SER A 58 1.25 8.93 -1.91
CA SER A 58 -0.14 8.55 -1.62
C SER A 58 -0.84 8.36 -2.95
N LEU A 59 -1.58 7.27 -3.11
CA LEU A 59 -2.35 6.97 -4.32
C LEU A 59 -3.74 6.45 -3.93
N THR A 60 -4.72 6.66 -4.81
CA THR A 60 -6.04 6.03 -4.71
C THR A 60 -6.17 5.01 -5.82
N VAL A 61 -6.48 3.77 -5.46
CA VAL A 61 -6.53 2.62 -6.37
C VAL A 61 -7.83 1.85 -6.23
N GLY A 62 -8.24 1.12 -7.27
CA GLY A 62 -9.32 0.14 -7.22
C GLY A 62 -8.91 -1.13 -6.48
N TYR A 63 -9.89 -1.89 -6.01
CA TYR A 63 -9.64 -3.20 -5.38
C TYR A 63 -9.06 -4.21 -6.37
N ASP A 64 -9.35 -4.06 -7.66
CA ASP A 64 -8.89 -4.91 -8.75
C ASP A 64 -7.47 -4.60 -9.23
N GLU A 65 -6.90 -3.47 -8.82
CA GLU A 65 -5.56 -3.05 -9.21
C GLU A 65 -4.45 -3.60 -8.30
N VAL A 66 -4.83 -4.17 -7.15
CA VAL A 66 -3.89 -4.59 -6.10
C VAL A 66 -4.25 -5.92 -5.46
N GLU A 67 -3.23 -6.63 -5.01
CA GLU A 67 -3.37 -7.90 -4.28
C GLU A 67 -2.95 -7.73 -2.82
N LEU A 68 -3.71 -8.33 -1.90
CA LEU A 68 -3.37 -8.37 -0.48
C LEU A 68 -2.20 -9.32 -0.24
N VAL A 69 -1.13 -8.80 0.36
CA VAL A 69 0.11 -9.55 0.67
C VAL A 69 0.23 -9.82 2.17
N GLN A 70 -0.18 -8.88 3.01
CA GLN A 70 -0.13 -9.03 4.47
C GLN A 70 -1.31 -8.32 5.13
N VAL A 71 -1.98 -9.01 6.05
CA VAL A 71 -3.01 -8.41 6.88
C VAL A 71 -2.39 -7.59 8.02
N ALA A 72 -3.02 -6.48 8.37
CA ALA A 72 -2.67 -5.72 9.57
C ALA A 72 -2.78 -6.62 10.80
N THR A 73 -1.66 -6.92 11.45
CA THR A 73 -1.69 -7.51 12.79
C THR A 73 -2.03 -6.40 13.77
N ASN A 74 -3.26 -6.36 14.25
CA ASN A 74 -3.61 -5.58 15.44
C ASN A 74 -2.79 -6.14 16.61
N GLY A 75 -1.65 -5.54 16.93
CA GLY A 75 -0.94 -5.78 18.18
C GLY A 75 -1.86 -5.35 19.32
N GLY A 76 -2.25 -6.30 20.17
CA GLY A 76 -3.09 -6.07 21.34
C GLY A 76 -2.42 -5.28 22.45
#